data_AF-A0A7S1B834-F1
#
_entry.id   AF-A0A7S1B834-F1
#
_cell.length_a   1.000
_cell.length_b   1.000
_cell.length_c   1.000
_cell.angle_alpha   90.00
_cell.angle_beta   90.00
_cell.angle_gamma   90.00
#
_symmetry.space_group_name_H-M   'P 1'
#
loop_
_entity.id
_entity.type
_entity.pdbx_description
1 polymer ?
#
loop_
_entity_poly.entity_id
_entity_poly.type
_entity_poly.pdbx_seq_one_letter_code
_entity_poly.pdbx_strand_id
1 'polypeptide(L)'
;MRSINFAVAVANFLLRCTNNVHPTEAWSAHLPSTNIARHDHATRQPSSLSSTTSDDPVADPTVVSYEVEPLPMRIGHGFDIHRMAPIADAGQPVVIGGVTIPHSDQKWTDAEGKYGPPGSIHMAQLGVVAHSDGDVIYHSIVDAIFGALTLPDIGQVFQDTDPRWRGCDSAKFMEYGREVMERYGYRIGNVDVTLILERPKVANFKPAMKENIVRLLGTTPGKVNIKARTHERVDSVGELRSLSCHVVLTLMRD
;
A
#
# COMPACT_ATOMS: atom_id res chain seq x y z
N MET A 1 22.07 25.82 2.98
CA MET A 1 21.57 26.10 1.60
C MET A 1 20.95 24.85 0.95
N ARG A 2 20.06 24.10 1.64
CA ARG A 2 19.42 22.87 1.10
C ARG A 2 17.88 22.91 1.04
N SER A 3 17.24 24.00 1.47
CA SER A 3 15.77 24.08 1.60
C SER A 3 15.03 24.42 0.30
N ILE A 4 15.69 25.00 -0.71
CA ILE A 4 15.03 25.45 -1.95
C ILE A 4 14.84 24.30 -2.97
N ASN A 5 15.65 23.24 -2.91
CA ASN A 5 15.53 22.10 -3.82
C ASN A 5 14.39 21.12 -3.45
N PHE A 6 13.80 21.24 -2.26
CA PHE A 6 12.84 20.26 -1.73
C PHE A 6 11.40 20.49 -2.24
N ALA A 7 10.94 21.75 -2.31
CA ALA A 7 9.61 22.07 -2.87
C ALA A 7 9.49 21.63 -4.35
N VAL A 8 10.60 21.67 -5.08
CA VAL A 8 10.67 21.25 -6.49
C VAL A 8 10.61 19.71 -6.63
N ALA A 9 11.16 18.97 -5.67
CA ALA A 9 11.13 17.50 -5.69
C ALA A 9 9.72 16.95 -5.41
N VAL A 10 9.03 17.50 -4.41
CA VAL A 10 7.64 17.12 -4.07
C VAL A 10 6.68 17.49 -5.21
N ALA A 11 6.82 18.67 -5.81
CA ALA A 11 6.01 19.09 -6.94
C ALA A 11 6.22 18.17 -8.17
N ASN A 12 7.48 17.79 -8.48
CA ASN A 12 7.79 16.90 -9.60
C ASN A 12 7.29 15.46 -9.42
N PHE A 13 7.13 14.99 -8.17
CA PHE A 13 6.53 13.69 -7.87
C PHE A 13 5.00 13.70 -8.09
N LEU A 14 4.33 14.76 -7.63
CA LEU A 14 2.88 14.94 -7.82
C LEU A 14 2.48 15.05 -9.31
N LEU A 15 3.30 15.72 -10.12
CA LEU A 15 3.08 15.87 -11.57
C LEU A 15 3.18 14.55 -12.37
N ARG A 16 3.86 13.52 -11.85
CA ARG A 16 3.94 12.20 -12.51
C ARG A 16 2.72 11.32 -12.24
N CYS A 17 1.92 11.66 -11.22
CA CYS A 17 0.76 10.86 -10.81
C CYS A 17 -0.51 11.15 -11.61
N THR A 18 -0.60 12.30 -12.30
CA THR A 18 -1.84 12.74 -12.98
C THR A 18 -1.94 12.36 -14.46
N ASN A 19 -0.89 11.82 -15.06
CA ASN A 19 -0.82 11.62 -16.53
C ASN A 19 -1.24 10.22 -17.03
N ASN A 20 -1.86 9.38 -16.20
CA ASN A 20 -2.35 8.06 -16.62
C ASN A 20 -3.77 7.79 -16.12
N VAL A 21 -4.74 8.49 -16.72
CA VAL A 21 -6.16 8.13 -16.60
C VAL A 21 -6.77 8.16 -18.00
N HIS A 22 -7.09 6.99 -18.55
CA HIS A 22 -7.94 6.87 -19.74
C HIS A 22 -9.41 7.09 -19.36
N PRO A 23 -10.20 7.84 -20.15
CA PRO A 23 -11.60 8.13 -19.80
C PRO A 23 -12.52 6.99 -20.26
N THR A 24 -13.35 6.46 -19.37
CA THR A 24 -14.54 5.66 -19.72
C THR A 24 -15.83 6.39 -19.34
N GLU A 25 -16.88 6.01 -20.06
CA GLU A 25 -18.05 6.79 -20.47
C GLU A 25 -19.07 7.18 -19.38
N ALA A 26 -19.75 8.29 -19.66
CA ALA A 26 -20.84 8.87 -18.88
C ALA A 26 -22.14 8.08 -19.01
N TRP A 27 -22.77 7.75 -17.88
CA TRP A 27 -24.15 7.28 -17.83
C TRP A 27 -25.11 8.44 -17.60
N SER A 28 -26.03 8.66 -18.55
CA SER A 28 -27.12 9.64 -18.46
C SER A 28 -28.40 8.94 -17.97
N ALA A 29 -28.96 9.38 -16.85
CA ALA A 29 -30.29 8.98 -16.40
C ALA A 29 -31.19 10.22 -16.27
N HIS A 30 -32.32 10.17 -16.96
CA HIS A 30 -33.36 11.18 -17.03
C HIS A 30 -34.15 11.25 -15.72
N LEU A 31 -34.49 12.47 -15.26
CA LEU A 31 -35.54 12.72 -14.28
C LEU A 31 -36.66 13.57 -14.91
N PRO A 32 -37.94 13.28 -14.61
CA PRO A 32 -39.05 14.05 -15.14
C PRO A 32 -39.28 15.34 -14.33
N SER A 33 -39.66 16.37 -15.07
CA SER A 33 -40.00 17.71 -14.64
C SER A 33 -41.31 17.77 -13.86
N THR A 34 -41.31 18.44 -12.71
CA THR A 34 -42.50 19.10 -12.15
C THR A 34 -42.13 20.48 -11.62
N ASN A 35 -43.07 21.40 -11.79
CA ASN A 35 -42.89 22.85 -11.82
C ASN A 35 -43.89 23.44 -10.82
N ILE A 36 -43.46 23.99 -9.69
CA ILE A 36 -44.34 24.79 -8.82
C ILE A 36 -43.60 25.98 -8.18
N ALA A 37 -44.14 27.16 -8.51
CA ALA A 37 -44.28 28.43 -7.80
C ALA A 37 -43.05 29.25 -7.36
N ARG A 38 -43.06 30.46 -7.93
CA ARG A 38 -42.26 31.65 -7.63
C ARG A 38 -42.66 32.26 -6.28
N HIS A 39 -41.69 32.77 -5.53
CA HIS A 39 -41.88 33.88 -4.61
C HIS A 39 -40.74 34.90 -4.76
N ASP A 40 -41.12 36.17 -4.65
CA ASP A 40 -40.41 37.35 -5.11
C ASP A 40 -39.20 37.79 -4.28
N HIS A 41 -38.31 38.46 -5.01
CA HIS A 41 -37.23 39.37 -4.67
C HIS A 41 -37.10 39.91 -3.23
N ALA A 42 -35.93 39.65 -2.64
CA ALA A 42 -35.22 40.62 -1.81
C ALA A 42 -33.75 40.70 -2.26
N THR A 43 -33.37 41.85 -2.80
CA THR A 43 -32.05 42.16 -3.35
C THR A 43 -31.01 42.23 -2.23
N ARG A 44 -30.15 41.20 -2.11
CA ARG A 44 -28.91 41.26 -1.33
C ARG A 44 -27.73 41.27 -2.30
N GLN A 45 -26.90 42.31 -2.19
CA GLN A 45 -25.62 42.40 -2.88
C GLN A 45 -24.76 41.18 -2.55
N PRO A 46 -24.06 40.56 -3.54
CA PRO A 46 -23.11 39.52 -3.23
C PRO A 46 -21.88 40.16 -2.59
N SER A 47 -21.73 39.98 -1.28
CA SER A 47 -20.42 40.12 -0.63
C SER A 47 -19.48 39.13 -1.30
N SER A 48 -18.38 39.62 -1.84
CA SER A 48 -17.30 38.82 -2.40
C SER A 48 -16.86 37.76 -1.39
N LEU A 49 -17.32 36.53 -1.57
CA LEU A 49 -16.69 35.36 -1.00
C LEU A 49 -15.33 35.27 -1.66
N SER A 50 -14.30 35.78 -0.96
CA SER A 50 -12.93 35.39 -1.22
C SER A 50 -12.87 33.88 -0.99
N SER A 51 -12.92 33.11 -2.07
CA SER A 51 -12.46 31.74 -2.07
C SER A 51 -10.97 31.78 -1.75
N THR A 52 -10.64 31.73 -0.47
CA THR A 52 -9.31 31.32 -0.05
C THR A 52 -9.21 29.85 -0.43
N THR A 53 -8.69 29.58 -1.62
CA THR A 53 -8.00 28.33 -1.89
C THR A 53 -6.86 28.29 -0.90
N SER A 54 -7.04 27.58 0.21
CA SER A 54 -5.94 27.26 1.12
C SER A 54 -5.04 26.28 0.35
N ASP A 55 -4.14 26.82 -0.46
CA ASP A 55 -2.96 26.15 -1.00
C ASP A 55 -1.93 25.89 0.14
N ASP A 56 -2.40 25.66 1.36
CA ASP A 56 -1.53 25.26 2.45
C ASP A 56 -1.01 23.86 2.10
N PRO A 57 0.32 23.66 2.00
CA PRO A 57 0.87 22.37 1.70
C PRO A 57 0.40 21.39 2.76
N VAL A 58 -0.26 20.30 2.34
CA VAL A 58 -0.66 19.20 3.23
C VAL A 58 0.55 18.81 4.05
N ALA A 59 0.48 19.01 5.37
CA ALA A 59 1.59 18.74 6.27
C ALA A 59 2.05 17.28 6.08
N ASP A 60 3.35 17.09 5.94
CA ASP A 60 3.94 15.76 5.82
C ASP A 60 3.79 15.04 7.17
N PRO A 61 3.01 13.93 7.25
CA PRO A 61 2.73 13.23 8.50
C PRO A 61 3.97 12.57 9.11
N THR A 62 5.07 12.47 8.36
CA THR A 62 6.35 11.95 8.85
C THR A 62 7.21 13.00 9.54
N VAL A 63 6.78 14.27 9.57
CA VAL A 63 7.45 15.33 10.35
C VAL A 63 6.80 15.41 11.72
N VAL A 64 7.48 14.85 12.73
CA VAL A 64 7.01 14.79 14.12
C VAL A 64 7.54 15.94 14.96
N SER A 65 6.85 16.24 16.08
CA SER A 65 7.19 17.36 16.98
C SER A 65 8.33 17.06 17.96
N TYR A 66 8.85 15.83 17.98
CA TYR A 66 9.93 15.38 18.84
C TYR A 66 11.16 14.99 18.02
N GLU A 67 12.31 14.98 18.66
CA GLU A 67 13.55 14.52 18.03
C GLU A 67 13.59 12.99 17.98
N VAL A 68 13.82 12.46 16.78
CA VAL A 68 14.17 11.05 16.61
C VAL A 68 15.66 10.89 16.92
N GLU A 69 15.98 10.45 18.14
CA GLU A 69 17.37 10.38 18.64
C GLU A 69 18.32 9.65 17.66
N PRO A 70 19.54 10.15 17.42
CA PRO A 70 20.46 9.60 16.42
C PRO A 70 21.21 8.35 16.91
N LEU A 71 20.48 7.29 17.27
CA LEU A 71 21.05 6.01 17.68
C LEU A 71 21.85 5.35 16.53
N PRO A 72 22.97 4.66 16.81
CA PRO A 72 23.77 3.98 15.77
C PRO A 72 22.99 2.92 14.98
N MET A 73 22.05 2.25 15.65
CA MET A 73 21.18 1.23 15.08
C MET A 73 19.76 1.37 15.66
N ARG A 74 18.74 1.14 14.82
CA ARG A 74 17.33 1.05 15.21
C ARG A 74 16.73 -0.23 14.68
N ILE A 75 15.75 -0.80 15.39
CA ILE A 75 15.01 -2.00 14.96
C ILE A 75 13.58 -1.60 14.60
N GLY A 76 13.07 -2.19 13.51
CA GLY A 76 11.70 -2.04 13.07
C GLY A 76 11.01 -3.39 12.98
N HIS A 77 9.75 -3.44 13.38
CA HIS A 77 8.85 -4.55 13.11
C HIS A 77 7.64 -4.01 12.35
N GLY A 78 7.22 -4.73 11.32
CA GLY A 78 6.00 -4.43 10.57
C GLY A 78 5.20 -5.70 10.34
N PHE A 79 3.88 -5.54 10.27
CA PHE A 79 2.95 -6.62 10.02
C PHE A 79 1.82 -6.12 9.12
N ASP A 80 1.45 -6.94 8.14
CA ASP A 80 0.27 -6.69 7.32
C ASP A 80 -0.45 -8.00 6.99
N ILE A 81 -1.75 -7.92 6.78
CA ILE A 81 -2.61 -9.04 6.40
C ILE A 81 -3.71 -8.54 5.47
N HIS A 82 -3.86 -9.20 4.31
CA HIS A 82 -4.96 -8.93 3.40
C HIS A 82 -5.86 -10.13 3.22
N ARG A 83 -7.15 -9.83 3.02
CA ARG A 83 -8.15 -10.82 2.64
C ARG A 83 -7.89 -11.28 1.20
N MET A 84 -7.98 -12.59 0.99
CA MET A 84 -8.08 -13.19 -0.34
C MET A 84 -9.53 -13.58 -0.63
N ALA A 85 -9.91 -13.47 -1.89
CA ALA A 85 -11.21 -13.86 -2.41
C ALA A 85 -11.06 -14.36 -3.86
N PRO A 86 -12.07 -15.04 -4.43
CA PRO A 86 -12.11 -15.28 -5.87
C PRO A 86 -11.82 -13.99 -6.64
N ILE A 87 -11.03 -14.08 -7.71
CA ILE A 87 -10.52 -12.91 -8.45
C ILE A 87 -11.63 -12.00 -8.97
N ALA A 88 -12.79 -12.58 -9.30
CA ALA A 88 -13.99 -11.85 -9.70
C ALA A 88 -14.54 -10.93 -8.59
N ASP A 89 -14.36 -11.33 -7.33
CA ASP A 89 -14.79 -10.56 -6.16
C ASP A 89 -13.68 -9.65 -5.63
N ALA A 90 -12.42 -10.09 -5.74
CA ALA A 90 -11.26 -9.32 -5.28
C ALA A 90 -10.95 -8.11 -6.17
N GLY A 91 -11.26 -8.19 -7.47
CA GLY A 91 -11.03 -7.12 -8.44
C GLY A 91 -9.57 -6.96 -8.91
N GLN A 92 -8.61 -7.61 -8.25
CA GLN A 92 -7.18 -7.52 -8.61
C GLN A 92 -6.40 -8.79 -8.23
N PRO A 93 -5.30 -9.11 -8.94
CA PRO A 93 -4.53 -10.32 -8.72
C PRO A 93 -3.74 -10.28 -7.41
N VAL A 94 -3.18 -11.44 -7.03
CA VAL A 94 -2.22 -11.51 -5.93
C VAL A 94 -0.89 -10.90 -6.36
N VAL A 95 -0.51 -9.79 -5.73
CA VAL A 95 0.79 -9.14 -5.88
C VAL A 95 1.57 -9.29 -4.57
N ILE A 96 2.81 -9.77 -4.66
CA ILE A 96 3.67 -10.02 -3.50
C ILE A 96 5.10 -9.59 -3.85
N GLY A 97 5.66 -8.66 -3.09
CA GLY A 97 6.99 -8.10 -3.34
C GLY A 97 7.14 -7.47 -4.74
N GLY A 98 6.09 -6.87 -5.28
CA GLY A 98 6.01 -6.27 -6.62
C GLY A 98 5.96 -7.29 -7.75
N VAL A 99 5.62 -8.54 -7.45
CA VAL A 99 5.49 -9.62 -8.44
C VAL A 99 4.05 -10.10 -8.44
N THR A 100 3.37 -9.99 -9.60
CA THR A 100 2.07 -10.62 -9.81
C THR A 100 2.25 -12.14 -9.86
N ILE A 101 1.60 -12.86 -8.95
CA ILE A 101 1.73 -14.31 -8.85
C ILE A 101 0.53 -14.98 -9.54
N PRO A 102 0.74 -15.76 -10.61
CA PRO A 102 -0.33 -16.52 -11.24
C PRO A 102 -0.98 -17.49 -10.23
N HIS A 103 -2.31 -17.49 -10.20
CA HIS A 103 -3.09 -18.32 -9.28
C HIS A 103 -4.17 -19.14 -10.03
N SER A 104 -3.83 -19.73 -11.18
CA SER A 104 -4.78 -20.44 -12.06
C SER A 104 -5.14 -21.86 -11.61
N ASP A 105 -4.20 -22.60 -10.99
CA ASP A 105 -4.31 -24.06 -10.88
C ASP A 105 -4.32 -24.56 -9.43
N GLN A 106 -5.44 -24.42 -8.74
CA GLN A 106 -5.59 -25.01 -7.41
C GLN A 106 -6.83 -25.87 -7.28
N LYS A 107 -6.57 -27.17 -7.17
CA LYS A 107 -7.47 -28.13 -6.53
C LYS A 107 -7.12 -28.16 -5.05
N TRP A 108 -7.77 -27.31 -4.26
CA TRP A 108 -7.65 -27.33 -2.81
C TRP A 108 -8.88 -28.00 -2.21
N THR A 109 -8.71 -28.61 -1.04
CA THR A 109 -9.80 -29.23 -0.29
C THR A 109 -10.08 -28.43 0.96
N ASP A 110 -11.28 -28.52 1.49
CA ASP A 110 -11.57 -28.05 2.85
C ASP A 110 -10.75 -28.83 3.91
N ALA A 111 -10.96 -28.47 5.18
CA ALA A 111 -10.28 -29.10 6.31
C ALA A 111 -10.56 -30.61 6.40
N GLU A 112 -11.72 -31.06 5.92
CA GLU A 112 -12.16 -32.45 5.84
C GLU A 112 -11.65 -33.20 4.60
N GLY A 113 -10.90 -32.53 3.71
CA GLY A 113 -10.36 -33.14 2.50
C GLY A 113 -11.35 -33.23 1.33
N LYS A 114 -12.47 -32.50 1.36
CA LYS A 114 -13.46 -32.45 0.28
C LYS A 114 -13.26 -31.23 -0.61
N TYR A 115 -13.57 -31.39 -1.89
CA TYR A 115 -13.60 -30.25 -2.80
C TYR A 115 -14.85 -29.40 -2.52
N GLY A 116 -14.65 -28.10 -2.34
CA GLY A 116 -15.74 -27.13 -2.25
C GLY A 116 -16.54 -27.03 -3.57
N PRO A 117 -17.70 -26.38 -3.57
CA PRO A 117 -18.47 -26.17 -4.79
C PRO A 117 -17.68 -25.35 -5.82
N PRO A 118 -17.97 -25.49 -7.14
CA PRO A 118 -17.39 -24.63 -8.17
C PRO A 118 -17.55 -23.15 -7.84
N GLY A 119 -16.50 -22.36 -8.08
CA GLY A 119 -16.49 -20.92 -7.77
C GLY A 119 -16.19 -20.58 -6.29
N SER A 120 -16.13 -21.57 -5.40
CA SER A 120 -15.62 -21.35 -4.04
C SER A 120 -14.13 -21.00 -4.04
N ILE A 121 -13.65 -20.48 -2.91
CA ILE A 121 -12.23 -20.13 -2.70
C ILE A 121 -11.27 -21.30 -2.94
N HIS A 122 -11.76 -22.55 -2.90
CA HIS A 122 -10.97 -23.76 -3.14
C HIS A 122 -10.91 -24.18 -4.61
N MET A 123 -11.74 -23.58 -5.47
CA MET A 123 -11.91 -23.94 -6.89
C MET A 123 -11.82 -22.74 -7.83
N ALA A 124 -11.41 -21.57 -7.34
CA ALA A 124 -11.31 -20.34 -8.12
C ALA A 124 -9.87 -19.79 -8.11
N GLN A 125 -9.54 -19.01 -9.14
CA GLN A 125 -8.38 -18.13 -9.08
C GLN A 125 -8.60 -17.09 -7.99
N LEU A 126 -7.60 -16.85 -7.14
CA LEU A 126 -7.71 -15.87 -6.06
C LEU A 126 -7.06 -14.54 -6.42
N GLY A 127 -7.55 -13.50 -5.77
CA GLY A 127 -7.02 -12.15 -5.76
C GLY A 127 -7.00 -11.58 -4.34
N VAL A 128 -6.49 -10.35 -4.20
CA VAL A 128 -6.37 -9.64 -2.91
C VAL A 128 -7.37 -8.50 -2.84
N VAL A 129 -8.12 -8.41 -1.75
CA VAL A 129 -9.05 -7.31 -1.48
C VAL A 129 -8.30 -6.19 -0.77
N ALA A 130 -8.02 -5.07 -1.46
CA ALA A 130 -7.36 -3.90 -0.90
C ALA A 130 -7.70 -2.61 -1.68
N HIS A 131 -7.46 -1.44 -1.07
CA HIS A 131 -7.56 -0.14 -1.75
C HIS A 131 -6.32 0.20 -2.60
N SER A 132 -5.15 -0.34 -2.23
CA SER A 132 -3.93 -0.41 -3.05
C SER A 132 -3.86 -1.75 -3.81
N ASP A 133 -2.72 -2.07 -4.40
CA ASP A 133 -2.44 -3.40 -5.00
C ASP A 133 -2.37 -4.55 -3.97
N GLY A 134 -2.45 -4.26 -2.66
CA GLY A 134 -2.50 -5.25 -1.59
C GLY A 134 -1.18 -5.97 -1.30
N ASP A 135 -0.03 -5.37 -1.64
CA ASP A 135 1.28 -5.99 -1.40
C ASP A 135 1.68 -6.00 0.09
N VAL A 136 1.34 -7.11 0.77
CA VAL A 136 1.64 -7.30 2.20
C VAL A 136 3.13 -7.17 2.55
N ILE A 137 4.05 -7.47 1.62
CA ILE A 137 5.49 -7.36 1.91
C ILE A 137 5.88 -5.89 1.93
N TYR A 138 5.47 -5.11 0.93
CA TYR A 138 5.83 -3.70 0.87
C TYR A 138 5.23 -2.93 2.03
N HIS A 139 3.95 -3.16 2.34
CA HIS A 139 3.32 -2.52 3.49
C HIS A 139 4.07 -2.85 4.79
N SER A 140 4.38 -4.12 5.03
CA SER A 140 5.12 -4.53 6.24
C SER A 140 6.52 -3.92 6.31
N ILE A 141 7.22 -3.75 5.19
CA ILE A 141 8.54 -3.10 5.18
C ILE A 141 8.42 -1.62 5.53
N VAL A 142 7.48 -0.90 4.91
CA VAL A 142 7.28 0.52 5.15
C VAL A 142 6.90 0.77 6.61
N ASP A 143 5.98 -0.04 7.14
CA ASP A 143 5.57 0.03 8.55
C ASP A 143 6.75 -0.25 9.50
N ALA A 144 7.61 -1.23 9.17
CA ALA A 144 8.83 -1.49 9.94
C ALA A 144 9.83 -0.33 9.88
N ILE A 145 9.97 0.37 8.74
CA ILE A 145 10.83 1.56 8.62
C ILE A 145 10.29 2.68 9.52
N PHE A 146 8.99 2.98 9.44
CA PHE A 146 8.37 4.02 10.25
C PHE A 146 8.42 3.69 11.74
N GLY A 147 8.16 2.44 12.12
CA GLY A 147 8.31 1.96 13.49
C GLY A 147 9.74 2.12 14.03
N ALA A 148 10.75 1.77 13.23
CA ALA A 148 12.16 1.97 13.62
C ALA A 148 12.50 3.44 13.90
N LEU A 149 11.88 4.35 13.14
CA LEU A 149 12.05 5.81 13.26
C LEU A 149 11.08 6.47 14.24
N THR A 150 10.25 5.68 14.95
CA THR A 150 9.22 6.19 15.87
C THR A 150 8.27 7.17 15.18
N LEU A 151 7.85 6.88 13.95
CA LEU A 151 6.93 7.70 13.16
C LEU A 151 5.51 7.11 13.15
N PRO A 152 4.51 7.88 12.70
CA PRO A 152 3.17 7.34 12.44
C PRO A 152 3.20 6.15 11.49
N ASP A 153 2.28 5.21 11.69
CA ASP A 153 2.20 3.98 10.90
C ASP A 153 1.75 4.22 9.45
N ILE A 154 1.78 3.16 8.64
CA ILE A 154 1.39 3.24 7.23
C ILE A 154 -0.04 3.78 7.03
N GLY A 155 -1.00 3.43 7.89
CA GLY A 155 -2.40 3.88 7.76
C GLY A 155 -2.57 5.35 8.11
N GLN A 156 -1.75 5.87 9.01
CA GLN A 156 -1.70 7.29 9.36
C GLN A 156 -1.02 8.12 8.27
N VAL A 157 0.01 7.59 7.62
CA VAL A 157 0.78 8.28 6.57
C VAL A 157 0.07 8.25 5.21
N PHE A 158 -0.50 7.11 4.84
CA PHE A 158 -1.12 6.87 3.52
C PHE A 158 -2.64 6.67 3.66
N GLN A 159 -3.34 7.73 4.07
CA GLN A 159 -4.79 7.69 4.25
C GLN A 159 -5.52 7.48 2.90
N ASP A 160 -6.51 6.59 2.86
CA ASP A 160 -7.32 6.31 1.66
C ASP A 160 -8.08 7.54 1.12
N THR A 161 -8.35 8.52 2.00
CA THR A 161 -9.00 9.79 1.67
C THR A 161 -8.06 10.77 0.96
N ASP A 162 -6.75 10.55 1.03
CA ASP A 162 -5.76 11.40 0.39
C ASP A 162 -5.66 11.08 -1.11
N PRO A 163 -5.96 12.06 -2.00
CA PRO A 163 -5.88 11.86 -3.45
C PRO A 163 -4.48 11.46 -3.94
N ARG A 164 -3.42 11.74 -3.17
CA ARG A 164 -2.04 11.38 -3.51
C ARG A 164 -1.83 9.86 -3.57
N TRP A 165 -2.59 9.11 -2.77
CA TRP A 165 -2.38 7.68 -2.52
C TRP A 165 -3.48 6.78 -3.09
N ARG A 166 -4.60 7.37 -3.52
CA ARG A 166 -5.74 6.60 -4.04
C ARG A 166 -5.35 5.78 -5.28
N GLY A 167 -5.49 4.45 -5.19
CA GLY A 167 -5.23 3.51 -6.28
C GLY A 167 -3.78 3.45 -6.74
N CYS A 168 -2.83 3.87 -5.89
CA CYS A 168 -1.42 3.86 -6.25
C CYS A 168 -0.75 2.50 -5.96
N ASP A 169 0.27 2.19 -6.76
CA ASP A 169 1.14 1.01 -6.61
C ASP A 169 1.95 1.12 -5.32
N SER A 170 2.01 0.04 -4.54
CA SER A 170 2.70 0.00 -3.25
C SER A 170 4.21 0.24 -3.36
N ALA A 171 4.79 0.15 -4.56
CA ALA A 171 6.16 0.58 -4.82
C ALA A 171 6.38 2.07 -4.47
N LYS A 172 5.35 2.93 -4.62
CA LYS A 172 5.44 4.34 -4.22
C LYS A 172 5.54 4.51 -2.71
N PHE A 173 4.88 3.66 -1.93
CA PHE A 173 5.01 3.65 -0.47
C PHE A 173 6.43 3.27 -0.05
N MET A 174 7.03 2.30 -0.73
CA MET A 174 8.43 1.89 -0.51
C MET A 174 9.43 3.01 -0.85
N GLU A 175 9.24 3.69 -1.99
CA GLU A 175 10.07 4.83 -2.39
C GLU A 175 9.98 5.97 -1.36
N TYR A 176 8.77 6.28 -0.89
CA TYR A 176 8.55 7.28 0.15
C TYR A 176 9.17 6.86 1.48
N GLY A 177 8.99 5.61 1.90
CA GLY A 177 9.62 5.05 3.11
C GLY A 177 11.15 5.17 3.07
N ARG A 178 11.77 4.92 1.91
CA ARG A 178 13.21 5.12 1.70
C ARG A 178 13.61 6.59 1.83
N GLU A 179 12.86 7.51 1.21
CA GLU A 179 13.13 8.95 1.30
C GLU A 179 13.07 9.43 2.76
N VAL A 180 12.04 9.02 3.50
CA VAL A 180 11.90 9.35 4.93
C VAL A 180 13.06 8.77 5.73
N MET A 181 13.43 7.51 5.52
CA MET A 181 14.58 6.88 6.16
C MET A 181 15.88 7.67 5.92
N GLU A 182 16.16 8.05 4.67
CA GLU A 182 17.34 8.83 4.29
C GLU A 182 17.30 10.24 4.90
N ARG A 183 16.12 10.89 4.92
CA ARG A 183 15.91 12.20 5.54
C ARG A 183 16.24 12.20 7.03
N TYR A 184 15.91 11.11 7.72
CA TYR A 184 16.26 10.91 9.12
C TYR A 184 17.72 10.46 9.33
N GLY A 185 18.52 10.31 8.27
CA GLY A 185 19.96 9.98 8.34
C GLY A 185 20.24 8.51 8.58
N TYR A 186 19.38 7.63 8.06
CA TYR A 186 19.51 6.19 8.20
C TYR A 186 19.54 5.47 6.84
N ARG A 187 20.14 4.29 6.84
CA ARG A 187 20.09 3.31 5.74
C ARG A 187 19.71 1.93 6.26
N ILE A 188 19.32 1.03 5.35
CA ILE A 188 19.08 -0.38 5.67
C ILE A 188 20.34 -1.06 6.19
N GLY A 189 20.26 -1.61 7.41
CA GLY A 189 21.17 -2.61 7.95
C GLY A 189 20.90 -3.98 7.32
N ASN A 190 19.78 -4.60 7.71
CA ASN A 190 19.23 -5.79 7.07
C ASN A 190 17.69 -5.82 7.14
N VAL A 191 17.06 -6.61 6.28
CA VAL A 191 15.61 -6.87 6.23
C VAL A 191 15.40 -8.37 6.19
N ASP A 192 14.55 -8.88 7.08
CA ASP A 192 14.12 -10.28 7.09
C ASP A 192 12.59 -10.37 7.02
N VAL A 193 12.10 -10.89 5.89
CA VAL A 193 10.68 -11.04 5.60
C VAL A 193 10.23 -12.45 5.92
N THR A 194 9.07 -12.59 6.57
CA THR A 194 8.37 -13.85 6.77
C THR A 194 6.96 -13.74 6.21
N LEU A 195 6.80 -14.23 4.99
CA LEU A 195 5.50 -14.34 4.34
C LEU A 195 4.79 -15.61 4.81
N ILE A 196 3.52 -15.50 5.17
CA ILE A 196 2.67 -16.61 5.58
C ILE A 196 1.50 -16.69 4.62
N LEU A 197 1.49 -17.74 3.81
CA LEU A 197 0.42 -18.02 2.87
C LEU A 197 0.33 -19.52 2.64
N GLU A 198 -0.88 -20.05 2.59
CA GLU A 198 -1.06 -21.45 2.22
C GLU A 198 -0.75 -21.64 0.72
N ARG A 199 -1.16 -20.65 -0.09
CA ARG A 199 -1.09 -20.61 -1.53
C ARG A 199 -1.16 -19.15 -2.03
N PRO A 200 -0.69 -18.84 -3.26
CA PRO A 200 0.00 -19.70 -4.22
C PRO A 200 1.43 -20.06 -3.78
N LYS A 201 2.09 -20.99 -4.50
CA LYS A 201 3.51 -21.32 -4.24
C LYS A 201 4.40 -20.18 -4.72
N VAL A 202 5.17 -19.58 -3.82
CA VAL A 202 5.99 -18.39 -4.11
C VAL A 202 7.48 -18.67 -4.30
N ALA A 203 7.94 -19.91 -4.10
CA ALA A 203 9.38 -20.23 -4.06
C ALA A 203 10.16 -19.74 -5.30
N ASN A 204 9.60 -19.94 -6.50
CA ASN A 204 10.23 -19.54 -7.77
C ASN A 204 10.19 -18.02 -8.01
N PHE A 205 9.39 -17.27 -7.26
CA PHE A 205 9.21 -15.83 -7.42
C PHE A 205 10.04 -15.02 -6.41
N LYS A 206 10.53 -15.66 -5.33
CA LYS A 206 11.36 -15.01 -4.30
C LYS A 206 12.58 -14.24 -4.84
N PRO A 207 13.32 -14.72 -5.86
CA PRO A 207 14.43 -13.95 -6.42
C PRO A 207 13.99 -12.58 -6.98
N ALA A 208 12.90 -12.54 -7.73
CA ALA A 208 12.35 -11.31 -8.30
C ALA A 208 11.81 -10.37 -7.20
N MET A 209 11.11 -10.92 -6.20
CA MET A 209 10.66 -10.15 -5.02
C MET A 209 11.86 -9.47 -4.32
N LYS A 210 12.93 -10.23 -4.11
CA LYS A 210 14.15 -9.73 -3.46
C LYS A 210 14.83 -8.66 -4.30
N GLU A 211 14.91 -8.84 -5.62
CA GLU A 211 15.47 -7.83 -6.53
C GLU A 211 14.68 -6.52 -6.47
N ASN A 212 13.35 -6.59 -6.47
CA ASN A 212 12.51 -5.41 -6.32
C ASN A 212 12.74 -4.68 -4.99
N ILE A 213 12.75 -5.41 -3.86
CA ILE A 213 13.01 -4.82 -2.53
C ILE A 213 14.40 -4.15 -2.50
N VAL A 214 15.42 -4.83 -3.04
CA VAL A 214 16.79 -4.31 -3.11
C VAL A 214 16.83 -3.00 -3.89
N ARG A 215 16.17 -2.95 -5.05
CA ARG A 215 16.07 -1.78 -5.91
C ARG A 215 15.33 -0.63 -5.22
N LEU A 216 14.15 -0.89 -4.68
CA LEU A 216 13.29 0.12 -4.06
C LEU A 216 13.93 0.72 -2.81
N LEU A 217 14.58 -0.09 -1.97
CA LEU A 217 15.25 0.37 -0.76
C LEU A 217 16.68 0.89 -0.97
N GLY A 218 17.21 0.83 -2.20
CA GLY A 218 18.60 1.26 -2.48
C GLY A 218 19.65 0.49 -1.69
N THR A 219 19.44 -0.81 -1.47
CA THR A 219 20.32 -1.66 -0.62
C THR A 219 21.04 -2.73 -1.45
N THR A 220 21.58 -3.78 -0.82
CA THR A 220 22.26 -4.88 -1.51
C THR A 220 21.58 -6.23 -1.22
N PRO A 221 21.71 -7.22 -2.12
CA PRO A 221 21.13 -8.56 -1.91
C PRO A 221 21.58 -9.25 -0.63
N GLY A 222 22.79 -8.96 -0.13
CA GLY A 222 23.31 -9.53 1.13
C GLY A 222 22.57 -9.06 2.38
N LYS A 223 21.75 -8.01 2.27
CA LYS A 223 21.00 -7.41 3.37
C LYS A 223 19.52 -7.80 3.40
N VAL A 224 19.02 -8.52 2.40
CA VAL A 224 17.58 -8.81 2.26
C VAL A 224 17.34 -10.32 2.25
N ASN A 225 16.44 -10.80 3.08
CA ASN A 225 16.01 -12.19 3.12
C ASN A 225 14.48 -12.32 3.02
N ILE A 226 14.01 -13.37 2.34
CA ILE A 226 12.57 -13.66 2.20
C ILE A 226 12.28 -15.13 2.52
N LYS A 227 11.63 -15.34 3.65
CA LYS A 227 11.09 -16.64 4.07
C LYS A 227 9.62 -16.70 3.71
N ALA A 228 9.14 -17.91 3.42
CA ALA A 228 7.74 -18.16 3.14
C ALA A 228 7.36 -19.49 3.76
N ARG A 229 6.16 -19.57 4.32
CA ARG A 229 5.67 -20.77 5.01
C ARG A 229 4.14 -20.82 4.94
N THR A 230 3.62 -22.04 4.97
CA THR A 230 2.20 -22.35 5.11
C THR A 230 1.71 -22.04 6.51
N HIS A 231 0.39 -21.99 6.70
CA HIS A 231 -0.22 -21.89 8.03
C HIS A 231 -0.87 -23.22 8.44
N GLU A 232 -0.36 -24.32 7.87
CA GLU A 232 -0.73 -25.70 8.18
C GLU A 232 -2.24 -25.97 8.14
N ARG A 233 -2.95 -25.31 7.21
CA ARG A 233 -4.42 -25.39 7.08
C ARG A 233 -5.22 -24.92 8.30
N VAL A 234 -4.61 -24.11 9.17
CA VAL A 234 -5.26 -23.55 10.35
C VAL A 234 -5.60 -22.07 10.10
N ASP A 235 -6.76 -21.65 10.59
CA ASP A 235 -7.26 -20.27 10.55
C ASP A 235 -7.38 -19.67 9.14
N SER A 236 -7.61 -18.36 9.09
CA SER A 236 -7.83 -17.60 7.85
C SER A 236 -6.75 -17.81 6.79
N VAL A 237 -5.47 -17.86 7.16
CA VAL A 237 -4.39 -18.07 6.19
C VAL A 237 -4.38 -19.50 5.66
N GLY A 238 -4.54 -20.49 6.54
CA GLY A 238 -4.59 -21.91 6.15
C GLY A 238 -5.83 -22.30 5.34
N GLU A 239 -6.92 -21.55 5.53
CA GLU A 239 -8.18 -21.69 4.79
C GLU A 239 -8.22 -20.91 3.47
N LEU A 240 -7.09 -20.36 3.02
CA LEU A 240 -6.97 -19.52 1.81
C LEU A 240 -7.71 -18.17 1.88
N ARG A 241 -8.22 -17.76 3.04
CA ARG A 241 -9.00 -16.52 3.19
C ARG A 241 -8.13 -15.28 3.34
N SER A 242 -6.83 -15.45 3.56
CA SER A 242 -5.88 -14.34 3.70
C SER A 242 -4.44 -14.77 3.41
N LEU A 243 -3.59 -13.78 3.18
CA LEU A 243 -2.14 -13.90 3.32
C LEU A 243 -1.64 -12.85 4.31
N SER A 244 -0.58 -13.15 5.05
CA SER A 244 0.02 -12.21 6.00
C SER A 244 1.53 -12.16 5.89
N CYS A 245 2.12 -11.10 6.40
CA CYS A 245 3.54 -10.87 6.34
C CYS A 245 4.02 -10.26 7.66
N HIS A 246 5.16 -10.75 8.16
CA HIS A 246 5.93 -10.09 9.20
C HIS A 246 7.28 -9.67 8.62
N VAL A 247 7.72 -8.48 8.98
CA VAL A 247 9.05 -7.96 8.64
C VAL A 247 9.75 -7.52 9.90
N VAL A 248 11.01 -7.93 10.05
CA VAL A 248 11.93 -7.29 10.99
C VAL A 248 13.07 -6.70 10.18
N LEU A 249 13.45 -5.47 10.51
CA LEU A 249 14.59 -4.81 9.90
C LEU A 249 15.44 -4.09 10.92
N THR A 250 16.68 -3.80 10.54
CA THR A 250 17.54 -2.87 11.24
C THR A 250 17.84 -1.68 10.34
N LEU A 251 17.86 -0.50 10.92
CA LEU A 251 18.39 0.72 10.31
C LEU A 251 19.74 1.04 10.95
N MET A 252 20.70 1.48 10.14
CA MET A 252 22.03 1.90 10.57
C MET A 252 22.20 3.39 10.30
N ARG A 253 22.79 4.11 11.26
CA ARG A 253 23.09 5.53 11.11
C ARG A 253 24.15 5.74 10.02
N ASP A 254 23.90 6.66 9.10
CA ASP A 254 24.87 7.15 8.11
C ASP A 254 26.04 7.92 8.73
#